data_AF-A0A3D5E7M0-F1
#
_entry.id   AF-A0A3D5E7M0-F1
#
_cell.length_a   1.000
_cell.length_b   1.000
_cell.length_c   1.000
_cell.angle_alpha   90.00
_cell.angle_beta   90.00
_cell.angle_gamma   90.00
#
_symmetry.space_group_name_H-M   'P 1'
#
loop_
_entity.id
_entity.type
_entity.pdbx_description
1 polymer ?
#
loop_
_entity_poly.entity_id
_entity_poly.type
_entity_poly.pdbx_seq_one_letter_code
_entity_poly.pdbx_strand_id
1 'polypeptide(L)'
;MVVNASRSIANAPDPATAARELRDALSNPVSEFKEVAVGDVWRMGRQHPCGGWEWRVYRTGADIGLACLECGRRVMLERRRFEQRAKTRVSTSS
;
A
#
# COMPACT_ATOMS: atom_id res chain seq x y z
N MET A 1 -19.41 36.53 -47.15
CA MET A 1 -18.81 35.29 -47.69
C MET A 1 -17.30 35.48 -47.61
N VAL A 2 -16.45 34.73 -46.93
CA VAL A 2 -16.48 33.45 -46.21
C VAL A 2 -15.37 33.49 -45.16
N VAL A 3 -15.59 32.86 -44.02
CA VAL A 3 -14.61 32.62 -42.94
C VAL A 3 -13.43 31.79 -43.46
N ASN A 4 -12.23 31.97 -42.92
CA ASN A 4 -11.35 30.81 -42.77
C ASN A 4 -10.50 30.90 -41.51
N ALA A 5 -10.85 30.03 -40.57
CA ALA A 5 -10.23 29.87 -39.27
C ALA A 5 -8.88 29.17 -39.41
N SER A 6 -7.83 29.79 -38.88
CA SER A 6 -6.54 29.16 -38.65
C SER A 6 -6.72 28.01 -37.65
N ARG A 7 -6.84 26.78 -38.15
CA ARG A 7 -6.85 25.58 -37.31
C ARG A 7 -5.44 25.36 -36.76
N SER A 8 -5.26 25.62 -35.47
CA SER A 8 -4.15 25.08 -34.68
C SER A 8 -4.23 23.56 -34.70
N ILE A 9 -3.34 22.90 -35.44
CA ILE A 9 -3.17 21.45 -35.34
C ILE A 9 -2.24 21.23 -34.14
N ALA A 10 -2.82 20.83 -33.01
CA ALA A 10 -2.04 20.31 -31.90
C ALA A 10 -1.27 19.07 -32.40
N ASN A 11 0.06 19.10 -32.33
CA ASN A 11 0.89 17.95 -32.67
C ASN A 11 0.56 16.78 -31.74
N ALA A 12 -0.01 15.72 -32.31
CA ALA A 12 -0.12 14.44 -31.62
C ALA A 12 1.30 13.90 -31.33
N PRO A 13 1.54 13.31 -30.15
CA PRO A 13 2.85 12.73 -29.86
C PRO A 13 3.17 11.59 -30.83
N ASP A 14 4.45 11.48 -31.19
CA ASP A 14 4.99 10.45 -32.09
C ASP A 14 4.59 9.04 -31.61
N PRO A 15 4.15 8.13 -32.51
CA PRO A 15 3.69 6.79 -32.16
C PRO A 15 4.73 5.94 -31.40
N ALA A 16 6.03 6.24 -31.52
CA ALA A 16 7.09 5.59 -30.76
C ALA A 16 7.13 6.03 -29.28
N THR A 17 6.65 7.23 -28.97
CA THR A 17 6.55 7.75 -27.59
C THR A 17 5.41 7.03 -26.85
N ALA A 18 4.25 6.87 -27.50
CA ALA A 18 3.09 6.18 -26.93
C ALA A 18 3.37 4.72 -26.54
N ALA A 19 4.17 4.01 -27.34
CA ALA A 19 4.54 2.62 -27.07
C ALA A 19 5.47 2.47 -25.84
N ARG A 20 6.26 3.49 -25.54
CA ARG A 20 7.20 3.49 -24.41
C ARG A 20 6.49 3.80 -23.09
N GLU A 21 5.53 4.72 -23.09
CA GLU A 21 4.67 5.02 -21.92
C GLU A 21 3.76 3.83 -21.53
N LEU A 22 3.25 3.08 -22.51
CA LEU A 22 2.48 1.85 -22.28
C LEU A 22 3.30 0.74 -21.62
N ARG A 23 4.61 0.66 -21.90
CA ARG A 23 5.50 -0.34 -21.31
C ARG A 23 5.84 0.00 -19.85
N ASP A 24 6.02 1.28 -19.52
CA ASP A 24 6.28 1.74 -18.16
C ASP A 24 5.05 1.58 -17.24
N ALA A 25 3.84 1.75 -17.78
CA ALA A 25 2.59 1.55 -17.04
C ALA A 25 2.31 0.08 -16.66
N LEU A 26 2.88 -0.88 -17.41
CA LEU A 26 2.68 -2.32 -17.21
C LEU A 26 3.84 -3.01 -16.48
N SER A 27 4.93 -2.29 -16.19
CA SER A 27 6.14 -2.84 -15.57
C SER A 27 6.28 -2.51 -14.09
N ASN A 28 5.36 -1.73 -13.51
CA ASN A 28 5.41 -1.39 -12.09
C ASN A 28 4.40 -2.30 -11.35
N PRO A 29 4.84 -3.40 -10.70
CA PRO A 29 3.97 -4.08 -9.76
C PRO A 29 3.78 -3.10 -8.61
N VAL A 30 2.73 -2.29 -8.68
CA VAL A 30 2.25 -1.53 -7.54
C VAL A 30 1.99 -2.57 -6.47
N SER A 31 2.96 -2.68 -5.57
CA SER A 31 3.07 -3.68 -4.52
C SER A 31 1.68 -3.92 -3.94
N GLU A 32 1.23 -5.16 -4.00
CA GLU A 32 -0.06 -5.64 -3.50
C GLU A 32 -0.30 -5.08 -2.10
N PHE A 33 -1.05 -3.97 -2.02
CA PHE A 33 -1.27 -3.26 -0.77
C PHE A 33 -2.16 -4.14 0.09
N LYS A 34 -1.60 -4.80 1.11
CA LYS A 34 -2.41 -5.49 2.12
C LYS A 34 -3.31 -4.46 2.79
N GLU A 35 -4.62 -4.59 2.58
CA GLU A 35 -5.62 -3.74 3.23
C GLU A 35 -5.62 -4.03 4.74
N VAL A 36 -4.98 -3.16 5.52
CA VAL A 36 -4.94 -3.28 6.98
C VAL A 36 -6.06 -2.44 7.56
N ALA A 37 -6.93 -3.06 8.35
CA ALA A 37 -8.00 -2.39 9.10
C ALA A 37 -7.68 -2.33 10.59
N VAL A 38 -8.30 -1.37 11.30
CA VAL A 38 -8.29 -1.36 12.76
C VAL A 38 -9.12 -2.54 13.27
N GLY A 39 -8.62 -3.25 14.27
CA GLY A 39 -9.21 -4.47 14.80
C GLY A 39 -8.58 -5.75 14.26
N ASP A 40 -7.92 -5.70 13.10
CA ASP A 40 -7.23 -6.86 12.53
C ASP A 40 -6.16 -7.38 13.49
N VAL A 41 -6.02 -8.72 13.57
CA VAL A 41 -4.91 -9.35 14.27
C VAL A 41 -3.96 -9.95 13.26
N TRP A 42 -2.70 -9.56 13.36
CA TRP A 42 -1.62 -9.99 12.49
C TRP A 42 -0.56 -10.75 13.28
N ARG A 43 -0.10 -11.86 12.70
CA ARG A 43 1.06 -12.59 13.19
C ARG A 43 2.32 -12.02 12.58
N MET A 44 3.20 -11.50 13.43
CA MET A 44 4.45 -10.88 13.01
C MET A 44 5.56 -11.93 12.88
N GLY A 45 6.53 -11.67 12.00
CA GLY A 45 7.68 -12.55 11.79
C GLY A 45 8.72 -12.48 12.90
N ARG A 46 8.77 -11.39 13.67
CA ARG A 46 9.60 -11.25 14.86
C ARG A 46 8.74 -11.44 16.10
N GLN A 47 9.21 -12.27 17.02
CA GLN A 47 8.59 -12.44 18.33
C GLN A 47 8.70 -11.15 19.12
N HIS A 48 7.64 -10.79 19.84
CA HIS A 48 7.72 -9.74 20.83
C HIS A 48 8.59 -10.21 22.02
N PRO A 49 9.35 -9.34 22.72
CA PRO A 49 10.16 -9.74 23.87
C PRO A 49 9.38 -10.42 25.01
N CYS A 50 8.04 -10.32 25.03
CA CYS A 50 7.21 -11.05 25.99
C CYS A 50 6.87 -12.50 25.58
N GLY A 51 7.28 -12.95 24.39
CA GLY A 51 6.96 -14.28 23.86
C GLY A 51 5.76 -14.33 22.89
N GLY A 52 4.97 -13.27 22.81
CA GLY A 52 3.80 -13.18 21.91
C GLY A 52 4.17 -12.97 20.44
N TRP A 53 3.34 -13.52 19.54
CA TRP A 53 3.48 -13.38 18.08
C TRP A 53 2.35 -12.57 17.44
N GLU A 54 1.26 -12.40 18.17
CA GLU A 54 0.02 -11.80 17.68
C GLU A 54 -0.10 -10.35 18.10
N TRP A 55 -0.44 -9.54 17.13
CA TRP A 55 -0.54 -8.10 17.27
C TRP A 55 -1.87 -7.62 16.71
N ARG A 56 -2.66 -6.95 17.53
CA ARG A 56 -3.88 -6.27 17.10
C ARG A 56 -3.56 -4.89 16.58
N VAL A 57 -4.06 -4.56 15.40
CA VAL A 57 -3.97 -3.22 14.83
C VAL A 57 -4.99 -2.35 15.55
N TYR A 58 -4.52 -1.26 16.17
CA TYR A 58 -5.41 -0.28 16.80
C TYR A 58 -5.45 1.04 16.04
N ARG A 59 -4.51 1.28 15.12
CA ARG A 59 -4.43 2.49 14.29
C ARG A 59 -3.89 2.15 12.92
N THR A 60 -4.51 2.72 11.89
CA THR A 60 -4.05 2.65 10.50
C THR A 60 -3.82 4.07 9.97
N GLY A 61 -2.77 4.25 9.17
CA GLY A 61 -2.36 5.57 8.66
C GLY A 61 -1.00 5.49 7.97
N ALA A 62 -0.20 6.56 8.09
CA ALA A 62 1.21 6.57 7.69
C ALA A 62 2.02 5.52 8.46
N ASP A 63 1.77 5.46 9.77
CA ASP A 63 2.26 4.42 10.68
C ASP A 63 1.11 3.51 11.12
N ILE A 64 1.43 2.25 11.34
CA ILE A 64 0.53 1.24 11.86
C ILE A 64 0.78 1.09 13.36
N GLY A 65 -0.27 1.32 14.14
CA GLY A 65 -0.26 1.10 15.58
C GLY A 65 -0.62 -0.36 15.89
N LEU A 66 0.28 -1.07 16.58
CA LEU A 66 0.10 -2.45 16.98
C LEU A 66 0.09 -2.61 18.49
N ALA A 67 -0.84 -3.42 19.01
CA ALA A 67 -0.92 -3.82 20.41
C ALA A 67 -0.68 -5.32 20.53
N CYS A 68 0.28 -5.73 21.35
CA CYS A 68 0.51 -7.14 21.62
C CYS A 68 -0.67 -7.72 22.40
N LEU A 69 -1.22 -8.85 21.94
CA LEU A 69 -2.35 -9.50 22.62
C LEU A 69 -1.96 -10.18 23.94
N GLU A 70 -0.69 -10.58 24.08
CA GLU A 70 -0.20 -11.28 25.27
C GLU A 70 0.05 -10.34 26.47
N CYS A 71 0.64 -9.16 26.21
CA CYS A 71 1.08 -8.25 27.26
C CYS A 71 0.52 -6.82 27.16
N GLY A 72 -0.27 -6.52 26.13
CA GLY A 72 -0.90 -5.21 25.94
C GLY A 72 0.05 -4.07 25.53
N ARG A 73 1.35 -4.33 25.34
CA ARG A 73 2.34 -3.32 24.92
C ARG A 73 1.97 -2.77 23.55
N ARG A 74 1.96 -1.45 23.41
CA ARG A 74 1.69 -0.74 22.15
C ARG A 74 2.98 -0.27 21.50
N VAL A 75 3.07 -0.43 20.19
CA VAL A 75 4.17 0.06 19.37
C VAL A 75 3.62 0.75 18.12
N MET A 76 4.39 1.68 17.58
CA MET A 76 4.15 2.32 16.29
C MET A 76 5.18 1.78 15.30
N LEU A 77 4.73 1.38 14.13
CA LEU A 77 5.59 0.83 13.09
C LEU A 77 5.25 1.45 11.74
N GLU A 78 6.25 1.96 11.03
CA GLU A 78 6.10 2.43 9.65
C GLU A 78 5.41 1.36 8.80
N ARG A 79 4.46 1.78 7.94
CA ARG A 79 3.69 0.86 7.09
C ARG A 79 4.58 -0.12 6.30
N ARG A 80 5.66 0.37 5.67
CA ARG A 80 6.61 -0.48 4.92
C ARG A 80 7.24 -1.57 5.79
N ARG A 81 7.61 -1.23 7.03
CA ARG A 81 8.17 -2.20 7.98
C ARG A 81 7.12 -3.18 8.47
N PHE A 82 5.88 -2.74 8.63
CA PHE A 82 4.76 -3.61 8.96
C PHE A 82 4.55 -4.64 7.85
N GLU A 83 4.41 -4.20 6.60
CA GLU A 83 4.17 -5.08 5.44
C GLU A 83 5.27 -6.13 5.27
N GLN A 84 6.54 -5.77 5.49
CA GLN A 84 7.68 -6.71 5.46
C GLN A 84 7.67 -7.73 6.60
N ARG A 85 7.11 -7.38 7.76
CA ARG A 85 7.13 -8.22 8.97
C ARG A 85 5.84 -9.00 9.17
N ALA A 86 4.72 -8.52 8.64
CA ALA A 86 3.40 -9.12 8.77
C ALA A 86 3.31 -10.35 7.87
N LYS A 87 3.28 -11.53 8.48
CA LYS A 87 3.24 -12.80 7.76
C LYS A 87 1.81 -13.17 7.38
N THR A 88 0.95 -13.28 8.39
CA THR A 88 -0.40 -13.85 8.25
C THR A 88 -1.40 -13.02 9.04
N ARG A 89 -2.56 -12.76 8.44
CA ARG A 89 -3.73 -12.22 9.16
C ARG A 89 -4.41 -13.37 9.88
N VAL A 90 -4.57 -13.26 11.20
CA VAL A 90 -5.13 -14.30 12.07
C VAL A 90 -6.63 -14.11 12.29
N SER A 91 -7.09 -12.86 12.40
CA SER A 91 -8.52 -12.57 12.57
C SER A 91 -8.92 -11.32 11.80
N THR A 92 -10.12 -11.38 11.23
CA THR A 92 -10.84 -10.24 10.66
C THR A 92 -12.02 -9.96 11.59
N SER A 93 -12.08 -8.76 12.17
CA SER A 93 -13.31 -8.29 12.81
C SER A 93 -14.20 -7.71 11.72
N SER A 94 -15.09 -8.53 11.17
CA SER A 94 -16.13 -8.13 10.22
C SER A 94 -17.21 -7.27 10.86
#